data_AF-A0A0G4PPI5-F1
#
_entry.id   AF-A0A0G4PPI5-F1
#
_cell.length_a   1.000
_cell.length_b   1.000
_cell.length_c   1.000
_cell.angle_alpha   90.00
_cell.angle_beta   90.00
_cell.angle_gamma   90.00
#
_symmetry.space_group_name_H-M   'P 1'
#
loop_
_entity.id
_entity.type
_entity.pdbx_description
1 polymer ?
#
loop_
_entity_poly.entity_id
_entity_poly.type
_entity_poly.pdbx_seq_one_letter_code
_entity_poly.pdbx_strand_id
1 'polypeptide(L)'
;MKAFVTVSTVLAFVGLSICQNTCTADDVLNSLTAVEHYADKMQSVTDSSSDNIDPSAALTQPIFKNFESQTNHFNEDLQCTFNTTPAEQTAICSAYEKFATSQLGYYHVADGRVFYEKNGHGDNAVKMHGYILQSQHALENYTTQVKGAAASCVDRIETAYTPLGTQLQKLLEAYPGTA
;
A
#
# COMPACT_ATOMS: atom_id res chain seq x y z
N MET A 1 -37.79 -31.88 -37.35
CA MET A 1 -37.89 -31.34 -35.98
C MET A 1 -36.49 -31.23 -35.39
N LYS A 2 -35.98 -30.01 -35.17
CA LYS A 2 -34.91 -29.69 -34.21
C LYS A 2 -35.15 -28.24 -33.74
N ALA A 3 -35.21 -28.09 -32.43
CA ALA A 3 -35.73 -26.92 -31.73
C ALA A 3 -34.75 -25.75 -31.68
N PHE A 4 -35.32 -24.56 -31.53
CA PHE A 4 -34.70 -23.28 -31.22
C PHE A 4 -33.87 -23.31 -29.94
N VAL A 5 -32.79 -22.51 -29.89
CA VAL A 5 -32.48 -21.67 -28.72
C VAL A 5 -31.89 -20.35 -29.21
N THR A 6 -32.69 -19.28 -29.17
CA THR A 6 -32.26 -17.89 -29.16
C THR A 6 -31.57 -17.61 -27.83
N VAL A 7 -30.29 -17.23 -27.85
CA VAL A 7 -29.62 -16.72 -26.65
C VAL A 7 -29.93 -15.24 -26.52
N SER A 8 -31.06 -14.95 -25.86
CA SER A 8 -31.26 -13.69 -25.16
C SER A 8 -30.94 -13.92 -23.69
N THR A 9 -29.85 -13.33 -23.22
CA THR A 9 -29.56 -13.11 -21.79
C THR A 9 -28.85 -11.76 -21.68
N VAL A 10 -29.62 -10.70 -21.48
CA VAL A 10 -29.83 -10.04 -20.18
C VAL A 10 -28.57 -9.30 -19.76
N LEU A 11 -28.62 -7.96 -19.94
CA LEU A 11 -27.83 -7.03 -19.14
C LEU A 11 -28.12 -7.33 -17.66
N ALA A 12 -27.28 -8.15 -17.05
CA ALA A 12 -27.15 -8.14 -15.60
C ALA A 12 -26.31 -6.92 -15.26
N PHE A 13 -26.98 -5.77 -15.11
CA PHE A 13 -26.52 -4.80 -14.13
C PHE A 13 -26.46 -5.57 -12.81
N VAL A 14 -25.25 -6.03 -12.46
CA VAL A 14 -24.95 -6.43 -11.10
C VAL A 14 -25.10 -5.14 -10.30
N GLY A 15 -26.32 -4.90 -9.83
CA GLY A 15 -26.58 -4.01 -8.71
C GLY A 15 -25.83 -4.61 -7.53
N LEU A 16 -24.54 -4.33 -7.45
CA LEU A 16 -23.85 -4.25 -6.19
C LEU A 16 -24.68 -3.24 -5.40
N SER A 17 -25.45 -3.76 -4.45
CA SER A 17 -25.94 -3.03 -3.30
C SER A 17 -24.74 -2.27 -2.74
N ILE A 18 -24.53 -1.03 -3.21
CA ILE A 18 -23.57 -0.12 -2.61
C ILE A 18 -24.18 0.19 -1.25
N CYS A 19 -23.80 -0.58 -0.23
CA CYS A 19 -23.88 -0.07 1.12
C CYS A 19 -23.05 1.22 1.08
N GLN A 20 -23.72 2.37 1.03
CA GLN A 20 -23.09 3.68 1.09
C GLN A 20 -22.57 3.88 2.52
N ASN A 21 -21.55 3.12 2.89
CA ASN A 21 -20.75 3.47 4.04
C ASN A 21 -20.14 4.82 3.70
N THR A 22 -20.51 5.85 4.47
CA THR A 22 -19.92 7.17 4.35
C THR A 22 -18.76 7.21 5.33
N CYS A 23 -17.54 7.45 4.86
CA CYS A 23 -16.42 7.70 5.76
C CYS A 23 -16.42 9.16 6.20
N THR A 24 -16.11 9.35 7.47
CA THR A 24 -15.82 10.65 8.06
C THR A 24 -14.37 11.04 7.81
N ALA A 25 -14.03 12.30 8.05
CA ALA A 25 -12.64 12.74 8.03
C ALA A 25 -11.79 12.01 9.08
N ASP A 26 -12.37 11.70 10.24
CA ASP A 26 -11.70 10.95 11.31
C ASP A 26 -11.33 9.54 10.88
N ASP A 27 -12.18 8.86 10.10
CA ASP A 27 -11.86 7.52 9.56
C ASP A 27 -10.63 7.57 8.65
N VAL A 28 -10.53 8.60 7.80
CA VAL A 28 -9.38 8.81 6.91
C VAL A 28 -8.11 9.13 7.71
N LEU A 29 -8.22 10.02 8.71
CA LEU A 29 -7.09 10.42 9.56
C LEU A 29 -6.58 9.24 10.41
N ASN A 30 -7.50 8.44 10.96
CA ASN A 30 -7.16 7.25 11.74
C ASN A 30 -6.48 6.19 10.88
N SER A 31 -6.99 5.96 9.67
CA SER A 31 -6.35 5.08 8.69
C SER A 31 -4.92 5.55 8.38
N LEU A 32 -4.75 6.83 7.99
CA LEU A 32 -3.43 7.40 7.69
C LEU A 32 -2.45 7.25 8.86
N THR A 33 -2.91 7.54 10.08
CA THR A 33 -2.11 7.44 11.31
C THR A 33 -1.70 5.99 11.59
N ALA A 34 -2.61 5.03 11.40
CA ALA A 34 -2.33 3.62 11.61
C ALA A 34 -1.23 3.13 10.64
N VAL A 35 -1.33 3.49 9.36
CA VAL A 35 -0.33 3.07 8.37
C VAL A 35 1.00 3.83 8.51
N GLU A 36 0.98 5.09 8.93
CA GLU A 36 2.16 5.87 9.33
C GLU A 36 2.94 5.16 10.45
N HIS A 37 2.28 4.85 11.57
CA HIS A 37 2.89 4.14 12.69
C HIS A 37 3.45 2.77 12.29
N TYR A 38 2.77 2.07 11.39
CA TYR A 38 3.28 0.80 10.88
C TYR A 38 4.57 0.99 10.09
N ALA A 39 4.66 1.99 9.20
CA ALA A 39 5.88 2.29 8.46
C ALA A 39 7.03 2.72 9.36
N ASP A 40 6.81 3.59 10.34
CA ASP A 40 7.84 3.99 11.30
C ASP A 40 8.39 2.77 12.07
N LYS A 41 7.50 1.87 12.49
CA LYS A 41 7.88 0.62 13.15
C LYS A 41 8.70 -0.27 12.22
N MET A 42 8.29 -0.43 10.97
CA MET A 42 9.01 -1.27 10.00
C MET A 42 10.37 -0.67 9.64
N GLN A 43 10.45 0.66 9.51
CA GLN A 43 11.71 1.36 9.35
C GLN A 43 12.62 1.09 10.56
N SER A 44 12.15 1.30 11.78
CA SER A 44 12.94 1.05 13.00
C SER A 44 13.42 -0.39 13.13
N VAL A 45 12.57 -1.37 12.83
CA VAL A 45 12.96 -2.80 12.82
C VAL A 45 14.00 -3.06 11.74
N THR A 46 13.86 -2.48 10.56
CA THR A 46 14.78 -2.70 9.44
C THR A 46 16.12 -2.00 9.66
N ASP A 47 16.12 -0.78 10.19
CA ASP A 47 17.33 -0.02 10.57
C ASP A 47 18.08 -0.70 11.71
N SER A 48 17.39 -1.14 12.76
CA SER A 48 18.03 -1.91 13.86
C SER A 48 18.55 -3.27 13.40
N SER A 49 18.02 -3.81 12.30
CA SER A 49 18.45 -5.07 11.71
C SER A 49 19.74 -4.96 10.89
N SER A 50 20.14 -3.77 10.42
CA SER A 50 21.39 -3.62 9.65
C SER A 50 22.65 -3.90 10.49
N ASP A 51 22.59 -3.63 11.80
CA ASP A 51 23.74 -3.70 12.71
C ASP A 51 23.63 -4.85 13.75
N ASN A 52 22.46 -5.47 13.92
CA ASN A 52 22.18 -6.37 15.05
C ASN A 52 21.24 -7.55 14.75
N ILE A 53 21.11 -7.98 13.49
CA ILE A 53 20.43 -9.24 13.19
C ILE A 53 21.19 -10.39 13.89
N ASP A 54 20.57 -10.94 14.92
CA ASP A 54 20.68 -12.35 15.21
C ASP A 54 20.24 -13.08 13.93
N PRO A 55 21.14 -13.80 13.23
CA PRO A 55 20.81 -14.52 12.01
C PRO A 55 19.55 -15.40 12.19
N SER A 56 19.26 -15.86 13.42
CA SER A 56 18.07 -16.64 13.74
C SER A 56 16.76 -15.84 13.82
N ALA A 57 16.79 -14.56 14.19
CA ALA A 57 15.59 -13.71 14.18
C ALA A 57 15.20 -13.30 12.75
N ALA A 58 16.18 -12.98 11.90
CA ALA A 58 15.92 -12.72 10.48
C ALA A 58 15.57 -14.00 9.68
N LEU A 59 15.82 -15.20 10.22
CA LEU A 59 15.26 -16.46 9.73
C LEU A 59 13.76 -16.62 10.07
N THR A 60 13.18 -15.83 10.99
CA THR A 60 11.79 -16.03 11.44
C THR A 60 10.76 -15.09 10.81
N GLN A 61 11.15 -13.93 10.29
CA GLN A 61 10.23 -12.99 9.62
C GLN A 61 10.90 -12.42 8.36
N PRO A 62 10.60 -12.95 7.16
CA PRO A 62 11.14 -12.42 5.92
C PRO A 62 10.69 -10.97 5.70
N ILE A 63 11.59 -10.09 5.24
CA ILE A 63 11.30 -8.67 4.95
C ILE A 63 10.06 -8.50 4.05
N PHE A 64 9.83 -9.43 3.12
CA PHE A 64 8.63 -9.42 2.27
C PHE A 64 7.30 -9.44 3.05
N LYS A 65 7.25 -10.00 4.28
CA LYS A 65 6.04 -9.99 5.13
C LYS A 65 5.67 -8.60 5.62
N ASN A 66 6.63 -7.68 5.67
CA ASN A 66 6.37 -6.29 6.02
C ASN A 66 5.57 -5.61 4.89
N PHE A 67 5.92 -5.89 3.62
CA PHE A 67 5.14 -5.46 2.46
C PHE A 67 3.75 -6.09 2.44
N GLU A 68 3.63 -7.39 2.75
CA GLU A 68 2.33 -8.07 2.87
C GLU A 68 1.40 -7.41 3.90
N SER A 69 1.92 -7.19 5.11
CA SER A 69 1.16 -6.59 6.21
C SER A 69 0.76 -5.15 5.91
N GLN A 70 1.66 -4.38 5.30
CA GLN A 70 1.38 -3.02 4.87
C GLN A 70 0.31 -2.98 3.76
N THR A 71 0.37 -3.92 2.81
CA THR A 71 -0.64 -4.08 1.76
C THR A 71 -2.02 -4.35 2.35
N ASN A 72 -2.12 -5.15 3.41
CA ASN A 72 -3.38 -5.38 4.11
C ASN A 72 -3.93 -4.08 4.71
N HIS A 73 -3.09 -3.29 5.39
CA HIS A 73 -3.51 -1.99 5.92
C HIS A 73 -4.01 -1.01 4.84
N PHE A 74 -3.40 -1.00 3.65
CA PHE A 74 -3.90 -0.20 2.53
C PHE A 74 -5.26 -0.67 1.99
N ASN A 75 -5.53 -1.98 2.04
CA ASN A 75 -6.74 -2.59 1.46
C ASN A 75 -7.91 -2.68 2.44
N GLU A 76 -7.66 -2.62 3.75
CA GLU A 76 -8.69 -2.76 4.79
C GLU A 76 -9.58 -1.51 4.93
N ASP A 77 -9.11 -0.34 4.46
CA ASP A 77 -9.75 0.95 4.75
C ASP A 77 -10.28 1.71 3.50
N LEU A 78 -11.23 2.63 3.73
CA LEU A 78 -11.64 3.70 2.82
C LEU A 78 -12.43 3.33 1.54
N GLN A 79 -13.03 2.13 1.47
CA GLN A 79 -13.97 1.74 0.41
C GLN A 79 -15.38 2.37 0.63
N CYS A 80 -15.47 3.70 0.58
CA CYS A 80 -16.65 4.46 1.04
C CYS A 80 -16.85 5.76 0.25
N THR A 81 -18.02 6.39 0.42
CA THR A 81 -18.25 7.75 -0.06
C THR A 81 -17.81 8.78 0.98
N PHE A 82 -17.26 9.92 0.55
CA PHE A 82 -16.75 10.96 1.45
C PHE A 82 -17.64 12.21 1.43
N ASN A 83 -17.86 12.79 2.60
CA ASN A 83 -18.52 14.09 2.74
C ASN A 83 -17.73 14.97 3.73
N THR A 84 -16.60 15.48 3.26
CA THR A 84 -15.63 16.25 4.06
C THR A 84 -15.71 17.74 3.76
N THR A 85 -15.69 18.55 4.81
CA THR A 85 -15.57 20.02 4.75
C THR A 85 -14.17 20.46 4.30
N PRO A 86 -14.00 21.69 3.79
CA PRO A 86 -12.67 22.18 3.38
C PRO A 86 -11.60 22.14 4.48
N ALA A 87 -11.99 22.36 5.74
CA ALA A 87 -11.09 22.29 6.88
C ALA A 87 -10.59 20.85 7.12
N GLU A 88 -11.50 19.87 7.05
CA GLU A 88 -11.17 18.44 7.16
C GLU A 88 -10.28 17.98 6.00
N GLN A 89 -10.57 18.41 4.77
CA GLN A 89 -9.74 18.09 3.60
C GLN A 89 -8.31 18.62 3.77
N THR A 90 -8.15 19.82 4.33
CA THR A 90 -6.83 20.40 4.64
C THR A 90 -6.08 19.57 5.69
N ALA A 91 -6.78 19.07 6.70
CA ALA A 91 -6.20 18.18 7.71
C ALA A 91 -5.76 16.84 7.11
N ILE A 92 -6.62 16.22 6.29
CA ILE A 92 -6.32 14.97 5.57
C ILE A 92 -5.08 15.11 4.69
N CYS A 93 -4.98 16.18 3.89
CA CYS A 93 -3.80 16.42 3.06
C CYS A 93 -2.52 16.59 3.88
N SER A 94 -2.59 17.27 5.03
CA SER A 94 -1.44 17.44 5.91
C SER A 94 -1.04 16.12 6.60
N ALA A 95 -2.01 15.26 6.92
CA ALA A 95 -1.76 13.92 7.43
C ALA A 95 -1.14 13.02 6.34
N TYR A 96 -1.62 13.11 5.10
CA TYR A 96 -1.07 12.34 3.98
C TYR A 96 0.40 12.69 3.70
N GLU A 97 0.79 13.97 3.81
CA GLU A 97 2.20 14.39 3.66
C GLU A 97 3.12 13.78 4.73
N LYS A 98 2.65 13.67 5.97
CA LYS A 98 3.38 13.01 7.06
C LYS A 98 3.50 11.51 6.81
N PHE A 99 2.37 10.87 6.53
CA PHE A 99 2.30 9.47 6.11
C PHE A 99 3.30 9.19 4.98
N ALA A 100 3.30 9.99 3.91
CA ALA A 100 4.20 9.81 2.78
C ALA A 100 5.68 9.94 3.17
N THR A 101 6.00 10.82 4.11
CA THR A 101 7.38 10.94 4.63
C THR A 101 7.81 9.67 5.34
N SER A 102 6.99 9.13 6.24
CA SER A 102 7.26 7.86 6.95
C SER A 102 7.33 6.67 6.01
N GLN A 103 6.43 6.57 5.02
CA GLN A 103 6.46 5.53 4.00
C GLN A 103 7.76 5.56 3.20
N LEU A 104 8.22 6.75 2.81
CA LEU A 104 9.46 6.89 2.05
C LEU A 104 10.67 6.45 2.89
N GLY A 105 10.69 6.80 4.19
CA GLY A 105 11.70 6.31 5.14
C GLY A 105 11.76 4.79 5.19
N TYR A 106 10.61 4.13 5.32
CA TYR A 106 10.52 2.67 5.25
C TYR A 106 11.04 2.10 3.91
N TYR A 107 10.58 2.61 2.77
CA TYR A 107 10.98 2.09 1.45
C TYR A 107 12.46 2.31 1.13
N HIS A 108 13.13 3.27 1.77
CA HIS A 108 14.58 3.43 1.64
C HIS A 108 15.37 2.33 2.33
N VAL A 109 14.84 1.76 3.41
CA VAL A 109 15.54 0.77 4.22
C VAL A 109 15.08 -0.66 3.91
N ALA A 110 13.91 -0.81 3.26
CA ALA A 110 13.31 -2.09 2.91
C ALA A 110 14.05 -2.88 1.81
N ASP A 111 15.21 -2.41 1.32
CA ASP A 111 16.06 -3.17 0.39
C ASP A 111 16.81 -4.30 1.11
N GLY A 112 16.16 -5.45 1.20
CA GLY A 112 16.72 -6.69 1.75
C GLY A 112 17.70 -7.46 0.87
N ARG A 113 18.19 -6.96 -0.28
CA ARG A 113 18.96 -7.78 -1.24
C ARG A 113 20.25 -8.33 -0.65
N VAL A 114 21.03 -7.46 0.02
CA VAL A 114 22.28 -7.86 0.70
C VAL A 114 22.02 -8.96 1.72
N PHE A 115 20.87 -8.93 2.39
CA PHE A 115 20.46 -9.96 3.33
C PHE A 115 20.09 -11.28 2.62
N TYR A 116 19.30 -11.23 1.55
CA TYR A 116 18.90 -12.45 0.81
C TYR A 116 20.07 -13.12 0.09
N GLU A 117 20.98 -12.35 -0.48
CA GLU A 117 22.19 -12.85 -1.15
C GLU A 117 23.13 -13.57 -0.18
N LYS A 118 23.42 -12.96 0.98
CA LYS A 118 24.32 -13.53 1.99
C LYS A 118 23.82 -14.84 2.61
N ASN A 119 22.50 -15.05 2.65
CA ASN A 119 21.87 -16.19 3.32
C ASN A 119 21.34 -17.27 2.35
N GLY A 120 21.60 -17.15 1.04
CA GLY A 120 21.20 -18.16 0.06
C GLY A 120 19.69 -18.28 -0.14
N HIS A 121 18.96 -17.17 -0.04
CA HIS A 121 17.49 -17.12 -0.09
C HIS A 121 16.97 -16.50 -1.40
N GLY A 122 17.51 -16.90 -2.55
CA GLY A 122 17.11 -16.37 -3.88
C GLY A 122 15.60 -16.46 -4.15
N ASP A 123 14.93 -17.54 -3.73
CA ASP A 123 13.48 -17.70 -3.84
C ASP A 123 12.69 -16.63 -3.07
N ASN A 124 13.25 -16.09 -1.98
CA ASN A 124 12.63 -15.00 -1.24
C ASN A 124 12.78 -13.65 -1.96
N ALA A 125 13.82 -13.48 -2.78
CA ALA A 125 13.95 -12.30 -3.65
C ALA A 125 12.88 -12.30 -4.75
N VAL A 126 12.52 -13.48 -5.28
CA VAL A 126 11.38 -13.63 -6.22
C VAL A 126 10.06 -13.30 -5.53
N LYS A 127 9.82 -13.79 -4.31
CA LYS A 127 8.63 -13.43 -3.53
C LYS A 127 8.56 -11.94 -3.23
N MET A 128 9.70 -11.34 -2.90
CA MET A 128 9.82 -9.91 -2.61
C MET A 128 9.28 -9.05 -3.77
N HIS A 129 9.59 -9.40 -5.03
CA HIS A 129 9.02 -8.72 -6.19
C HIS A 129 7.49 -8.69 -6.15
N GLY A 130 6.86 -9.86 -5.94
CA GLY A 130 5.40 -9.98 -5.89
C GLY A 130 4.78 -9.13 -4.79
N TYR A 131 5.39 -9.09 -3.60
CA TYR A 131 4.88 -8.28 -2.48
C TYR A 131 5.10 -6.78 -2.67
N ILE A 132 6.22 -6.34 -3.27
CA ILE A 132 6.43 -4.94 -3.63
C ILE A 132 5.38 -4.51 -4.65
N LEU A 133 5.10 -5.34 -5.67
CA LEU A 133 4.11 -5.03 -6.71
C LEU A 133 2.69 -4.92 -6.13
N GLN A 134 2.32 -5.83 -5.22
CA GLN A 134 1.04 -5.75 -4.52
C GLN A 134 0.94 -4.48 -3.66
N SER A 135 2.01 -4.13 -2.94
CA SER A 135 2.06 -2.89 -2.14
C SER A 135 1.95 -1.64 -3.01
N GLN A 136 2.58 -1.62 -4.19
CA GLN A 136 2.45 -0.51 -5.14
C GLN A 136 1.00 -0.30 -5.58
N HIS A 137 0.31 -1.35 -6.01
CA HIS A 137 -1.09 -1.26 -6.41
C HIS A 137 -2.02 -0.90 -5.25
N ALA A 138 -1.77 -1.44 -4.06
CA ALA A 138 -2.57 -1.12 -2.89
C ALA A 138 -2.37 0.35 -2.46
N LEU A 139 -1.14 0.86 -2.50
CA LEU A 139 -0.84 2.26 -2.25
C LEU A 139 -1.51 3.17 -3.29
N GLU A 140 -1.45 2.84 -4.59
CA GLU A 140 -2.13 3.59 -5.65
C GLU A 140 -3.64 3.72 -5.41
N ASN A 141 -4.28 2.60 -5.04
CA ASN A 141 -5.70 2.56 -4.71
C ASN A 141 -6.01 3.38 -3.45
N TYR A 142 -5.21 3.21 -2.40
CA TYR A 142 -5.36 3.93 -1.14
C TYR A 142 -5.21 5.44 -1.34
N THR A 143 -4.17 5.89 -2.07
CA THR A 143 -3.98 7.28 -2.44
C THR A 143 -5.16 7.83 -3.25
N THR A 144 -5.77 7.02 -4.11
CA THR A 144 -6.99 7.41 -4.85
C THR A 144 -8.17 7.65 -3.91
N GLN A 145 -8.36 6.81 -2.89
CA GLN A 145 -9.40 7.04 -1.88
C GLN A 145 -9.15 8.31 -1.07
N VAL A 146 -7.91 8.56 -0.63
CA VAL A 146 -7.55 9.78 0.10
C VAL A 146 -7.75 11.03 -0.77
N LYS A 147 -7.44 10.97 -2.07
CA LYS A 147 -7.75 12.06 -3.01
C LYS A 147 -9.26 12.31 -3.11
N GLY A 148 -10.08 11.26 -3.08
CA GLY A 148 -11.55 11.37 -3.01
C GLY A 148 -12.03 12.06 -1.73
N ALA A 149 -11.40 11.76 -0.60
CA ALA A 149 -11.68 12.40 0.69
C ALA A 149 -11.14 13.82 0.84
N ALA A 150 -10.21 14.24 -0.02
CA ALA A 150 -9.53 15.54 0.07
C ALA A 150 -9.43 16.24 -1.30
N ALA A 151 -10.56 16.29 -2.00
CA ALA A 151 -10.65 16.78 -3.38
C ALA A 151 -10.11 18.22 -3.60
N SER A 152 -10.09 19.07 -2.57
CA SER A 152 -9.58 20.45 -2.67
C SER A 152 -8.06 20.56 -2.68
N CYS A 153 -7.32 19.49 -2.36
CA CYS A 153 -5.86 19.50 -2.28
C CYS A 153 -5.20 18.27 -2.91
N VAL A 154 -5.82 17.74 -3.96
CA VAL A 154 -5.30 16.62 -4.77
C VAL A 154 -3.85 16.84 -5.21
N ASP A 155 -3.49 18.03 -5.68
CA ASP A 155 -2.12 18.34 -6.14
C ASP A 155 -1.06 18.15 -5.04
N ARG A 156 -1.41 18.42 -3.77
CA ARG A 156 -0.52 18.20 -2.62
C ARG A 156 -0.30 16.70 -2.39
N ILE A 157 -1.38 15.93 -2.46
CA ILE A 157 -1.34 14.46 -2.32
C ILE A 157 -0.49 13.85 -3.45
N GLU A 158 -0.65 14.32 -4.69
CA GLU A 158 0.14 13.83 -5.84
C GLU A 158 1.62 14.18 -5.72
N THR A 159 1.92 15.40 -5.27
CA THR A 159 3.29 15.84 -5.00
C THR A 159 3.94 14.96 -3.94
N ALA A 160 3.24 14.64 -2.85
CA ALA A 160 3.73 13.78 -1.79
C ALA A 160 3.82 12.29 -2.21
N TYR A 161 2.94 11.83 -3.09
CA TYR A 161 2.92 10.45 -3.60
C TYR A 161 4.04 10.16 -4.61
N THR A 162 4.42 11.13 -5.44
CA THR A 162 5.37 10.93 -6.54
C THR A 162 6.71 10.30 -6.11
N PRO A 163 7.35 10.72 -5.00
CA PRO A 163 8.54 10.06 -4.48
C PRO A 163 8.31 8.60 -4.06
N LEU A 164 7.14 8.27 -3.51
CA LEU A 164 6.79 6.91 -3.09
C LEU A 164 6.73 5.97 -4.29
N GLY A 165 5.98 6.35 -5.33
CA GLY A 165 5.87 5.57 -6.56
C GLY A 165 7.24 5.36 -7.22
N THR A 166 8.07 6.41 -7.24
CA THR A 166 9.45 6.32 -7.75
C THR A 166 10.30 5.35 -6.95
N GLN A 167 10.23 5.38 -5.63
CA GLN A 167 11.02 4.50 -4.77
C GLN A 167 10.56 3.04 -4.85
N LEU A 168 9.24 2.78 -4.90
CA LEU A 168 8.69 1.44 -5.13
C LEU A 168 9.11 0.88 -6.49
N GLN A 169 9.09 1.70 -7.55
CA GLN A 169 9.57 1.28 -8.87
C GLN A 169 11.05 0.89 -8.84
N LYS A 170 11.91 1.66 -8.14
CA LYS A 170 13.32 1.31 -7.94
C LYS A 170 13.48 -0.02 -7.19
N LEU A 171 12.66 -0.27 -6.18
CA LEU A 171 12.64 -1.55 -5.47
C LEU A 171 12.22 -2.69 -6.41
N LEU A 172 11.20 -2.52 -7.24
CA LEU A 172 10.81 -3.54 -8.22
C LEU A 172 11.93 -3.86 -9.23
N GLU A 173 12.64 -2.84 -9.73
CA GLU A 173 13.78 -3.04 -10.62
C GLU A 173 14.94 -3.76 -9.94
N ALA A 174 15.12 -3.53 -8.63
CA ALA A 174 16.09 -4.23 -7.81
C ALA A 174 15.75 -5.72 -7.61
N TYR A 175 14.48 -6.09 -7.64
CA TYR A 175 14.00 -7.47 -7.48
C TYR A 175 13.31 -7.94 -8.78
N PRO A 176 14.04 -8.48 -9.78
CA PRO A 176 13.50 -8.71 -11.13
C PRO A 176 12.42 -9.81 -11.23
N GLY A 177 12.04 -10.47 -10.14
CA GLY A 177 10.94 -11.46 -10.13
C GLY A 177 11.27 -12.79 -10.81
N THR A 178 12.52 -12.99 -11.21
CA THR A 178 13.04 -14.25 -11.78
C THR A 178 14.36 -14.61 -11.10
N ALA A 179 14.53 -15.90 -10.78
CA ALA A 179 15.75 -16.45 -10.18
C ALA A 179 16.92 -16.49 -11.18
#